data_AF-A0A7S8HD87-F1
#
_entry.id   AF-A0A7S8HD87-F1
#
_cell.length_a   1.000
_cell.length_b   1.000
_cell.length_c   1.000
_cell.angle_alpha   90.00
_cell.angle_beta   90.00
_cell.angle_gamma   90.00
#
_symmetry.space_group_name_H-M   'P 1'
#
loop_
_entity.id
_entity.type
_entity.pdbx_description
1 polymer ?
#
loop_
_entity_poly.entity_id
_entity_poly.type
_entity_poly.pdbx_seq_one_letter_code
_entity_poly.pdbx_strand_id
1 'polypeptide(L)'
;MPSRRDPARPGKTPPGPQEEPNGKTPPKRRAAGEGRRGEPLFVASLEKGLRVLKAFGEDRPSMGLGEIAAATGLDKSAAQRFANTLYELGYLTKDPVTRRYQPGVRLLDLAFPFLCHNRLAEVAIPRLIEAGRVYDTTVNLCQLDGLEIVYTLRIPNEKSAFIATVLGRRMPAYCTAGGVVMLAFRPDEEVEAIVDASDRRPMTRHTIVERDAVLKRIAKARENGYDVGVSQAQPNEISVAAPIFDRRKQVFAAVQIPILMPRWTEAAAHRKIAPLAIEIARGLSGQVSPEEMGIEP
;
A
#
# COMPACT_ATOMS: atom_id res chain seq x y z
N MET A 1 80.08 -38.03 3.72
CA MET A 1 79.59 -36.70 3.29
C MET A 1 78.25 -36.89 2.58
N PRO A 2 77.24 -36.08 2.88
CA PRO A 2 75.85 -36.56 3.03
C PRO A 2 74.89 -36.09 1.93
N SER A 3 73.65 -36.62 2.01
CA SER A 3 72.39 -35.94 1.67
C SER A 3 71.90 -36.05 0.22
N ARG A 4 70.87 -36.86 -0.03
CA ARG A 4 69.45 -36.45 0.03
C ARG A 4 68.53 -37.63 -0.28
N ARG A 5 67.46 -37.71 0.49
CA ARG A 5 66.45 -38.77 0.56
C ARG A 5 65.41 -38.67 -0.57
N ASP A 6 64.85 -39.82 -0.92
CA ASP A 6 63.70 -40.05 -1.78
C ASP A 6 62.52 -39.08 -1.56
N PRO A 7 61.85 -38.61 -2.62
CA PRO A 7 60.60 -37.87 -2.50
C PRO A 7 59.42 -38.82 -2.26
N ALA A 8 58.81 -38.65 -1.09
CA ALA A 8 57.60 -39.32 -0.65
C ALA A 8 56.33 -38.84 -1.40
N ARG A 9 55.34 -39.74 -1.41
CA ARG A 9 53.98 -39.61 -1.94
C ARG A 9 53.29 -38.27 -1.60
N PRO A 10 52.42 -37.74 -2.49
CA PRO A 10 51.59 -36.58 -2.18
C PRO A 10 50.55 -36.94 -1.11
N GLY A 11 50.59 -36.19 0.00
CA GLY A 11 49.62 -36.24 1.07
C GLY A 11 48.28 -35.64 0.65
N LYS A 12 47.20 -36.30 1.09
CA LYS A 12 45.81 -35.85 0.97
C LYS A 12 45.64 -34.55 1.77
N THR A 13 45.24 -33.48 1.08
CA THR A 13 44.77 -32.24 1.69
C THR A 13 43.40 -32.49 2.35
N PRO A 14 43.16 -32.03 3.59
CA PRO A 14 41.85 -32.14 4.22
C PRO A 14 40.84 -31.19 3.55
N PRO A 15 39.55 -31.56 3.46
CA PRO A 15 38.53 -30.68 2.91
C PRO A 15 38.32 -29.49 3.84
N GLY A 16 38.35 -28.29 3.27
CA GLY A 16 37.99 -27.04 3.96
C GLY A 16 36.51 -27.04 4.37
N PRO A 17 36.14 -26.20 5.36
CA PRO A 17 34.77 -26.14 5.86
C PRO A 17 33.81 -25.73 4.74
N GLN A 18 32.77 -26.54 4.57
CA GLN A 18 31.64 -26.27 3.68
C GLN A 18 30.89 -25.05 4.21
N GLU A 19 30.88 -23.95 3.45
CA GLU A 19 29.95 -22.86 3.67
C GLU A 19 28.53 -23.34 3.34
N GLU A 20 27.72 -23.51 4.37
CA GLU A 20 26.27 -23.69 4.24
C GLU A 20 25.66 -22.42 3.63
N PRO A 21 24.83 -22.52 2.57
CA PRO A 21 24.10 -21.37 2.08
C PRO A 21 22.98 -21.06 3.09
N ASN A 22 23.20 -20.07 3.95
CA ASN A 22 22.18 -19.49 4.82
C ASN A 22 21.19 -18.67 3.97
N GLY A 23 20.39 -19.37 3.16
CA GLY A 23 19.24 -18.83 2.46
C GLY A 23 18.05 -18.68 3.40
N LYS A 24 18.13 -17.75 4.36
CA LYS A 24 16.94 -17.29 5.06
C LYS A 24 16.19 -16.32 4.16
N THR A 25 15.31 -16.87 3.32
CA THR A 25 14.26 -16.09 2.65
C THR A 25 13.51 -15.30 3.72
N PRO A 26 13.40 -13.96 3.60
CA PRO A 26 12.58 -13.19 4.54
C PRO A 26 11.12 -13.68 4.42
N PRO A 27 10.39 -13.83 5.54
CA PRO A 27 9.07 -14.41 5.51
C PRO A 27 8.12 -13.49 4.73
N LYS A 28 7.62 -13.97 3.57
CA LYS A 28 6.51 -13.35 2.82
C LYS A 28 5.37 -13.06 3.81
N ARG A 29 5.07 -11.78 4.05
CA ARG A 29 3.94 -11.35 4.89
C ARG A 29 2.63 -11.81 4.23
N ARG A 30 2.12 -12.97 4.67
CA ARG A 30 0.72 -13.36 4.42
C ARG A 30 -0.20 -12.40 5.20
N ALA A 31 -1.38 -12.14 4.65
CA ALA A 31 -2.39 -11.22 5.19
C ALA A 31 -2.47 -11.31 6.73
N ALA A 32 -2.35 -10.15 7.38
CA ALA A 32 -2.29 -10.04 8.83
C ALA A 32 -3.63 -10.43 9.46
N GLY A 33 -3.69 -11.59 10.12
CA GLY A 33 -4.80 -11.89 11.05
C GLY A 33 -4.98 -13.35 11.44
N GLU A 34 -4.77 -14.29 10.51
CA GLU A 34 -5.32 -15.64 10.71
C GLU A 34 -4.27 -16.73 10.99
N GLY A 35 -2.99 -16.48 10.70
CA GLY A 35 -1.93 -17.50 10.80
C GLY A 35 -0.94 -17.42 11.96
N ARG A 36 -1.02 -16.41 12.85
CA ARG A 36 0.01 -16.15 13.90
C ARG A 36 -0.45 -16.35 15.35
N ARG A 37 -1.66 -16.87 15.58
CA ARG A 37 -2.19 -17.19 16.92
C ARG A 37 -1.47 -18.42 17.48
N GLY A 38 -0.20 -18.26 17.86
CA GLY A 38 0.67 -19.34 18.33
C GLY A 38 2.17 -19.00 18.36
N GLU A 39 2.60 -17.87 17.78
CA GLU A 39 3.99 -17.40 17.92
C GLU A 39 4.25 -16.90 19.37
N PRO A 40 5.32 -17.34 20.05
CA PRO A 40 5.59 -16.98 21.45
C PRO A 40 5.69 -15.47 21.72
N LEU A 41 6.05 -14.68 20.70
CA LEU A 41 6.21 -13.23 20.81
C LEU A 41 4.93 -12.44 20.48
N PHE A 42 3.86 -13.11 20.06
CA PHE A 42 2.64 -12.44 19.64
C PHE A 42 1.76 -12.06 20.84
N VAL A 43 1.66 -10.75 21.11
CA VAL A 43 0.84 -10.23 22.21
C VAL A 43 -0.62 -10.06 21.75
N ALA A 44 -1.43 -11.09 22.00
CA ALA A 44 -2.82 -11.13 21.55
C ALA A 44 -3.69 -9.99 22.09
N SER A 45 -3.41 -9.45 23.29
CA SER A 45 -4.15 -8.30 23.84
C SER A 45 -3.90 -7.01 23.05
N LEU A 46 -2.66 -6.79 22.60
CA LEU A 46 -2.31 -5.65 21.75
C LEU A 46 -3.00 -5.75 20.38
N GLU A 47 -2.99 -6.94 19.77
CA GLU A 47 -3.70 -7.15 18.50
C GLU A 47 -5.19 -6.83 18.63
N LYS A 48 -5.86 -7.31 19.67
CA LYS A 48 -7.29 -7.02 19.89
C LYS A 48 -7.56 -5.52 20.08
N GLY A 49 -6.68 -4.81 20.78
CA GLY A 49 -6.75 -3.35 20.90
C GLY A 49 -6.65 -2.66 19.53
N LEU A 50 -5.66 -3.02 18.72
CA LEU A 50 -5.51 -2.49 17.36
C LEU A 50 -6.69 -2.88 16.45
N ARG A 51 -7.26 -4.08 16.64
CA ARG A 51 -8.43 -4.53 15.90
C ARG A 51 -9.68 -3.68 16.19
N VAL A 52 -9.87 -3.24 17.44
CA VAL A 52 -10.93 -2.29 17.80
C VAL A 52 -10.74 -0.95 17.09
N LEU A 53 -9.51 -0.40 17.05
CA LEU A 53 -9.23 0.84 16.31
C LEU A 53 -9.50 0.70 14.81
N LYS A 54 -9.11 -0.43 14.21
CA LYS A 54 -9.32 -0.73 12.78
C LYS A 54 -10.79 -1.00 12.41
N ALA A 55 -11.68 -1.20 13.37
CA ALA A 55 -13.08 -1.47 13.09
C ALA A 55 -13.85 -0.21 12.62
N PHE A 56 -13.33 0.98 12.94
CA PHE A 56 -13.88 2.25 12.46
C PHE A 56 -13.42 2.51 11.01
N GLY A 57 -14.28 3.16 10.22
CA GLY A 57 -14.01 3.47 8.82
C GLY A 57 -14.99 4.49 8.26
N GLU A 58 -14.91 4.75 6.95
CA GLU A 58 -15.75 5.75 6.26
C GLU A 58 -17.25 5.52 6.51
N ASP A 59 -17.73 4.28 6.38
CA ASP A 59 -19.13 3.90 6.61
C ASP A 59 -19.47 3.66 8.09
N ARG A 60 -18.47 3.66 8.97
CA ARG A 60 -18.60 3.37 10.42
C ARG A 60 -17.84 4.41 11.24
N PRO A 61 -18.22 5.70 11.19
CA PRO A 61 -17.51 6.77 11.89
C PRO A 61 -17.72 6.72 13.41
N SER A 62 -18.79 6.07 13.86
CA SER A 62 -19.12 5.88 15.26
C SER A 62 -19.79 4.54 15.47
N MET A 63 -19.52 3.90 16.60
CA MET A 63 -20.06 2.59 16.95
C MET A 63 -20.37 2.49 18.45
N GLY A 64 -21.51 1.90 18.79
CA GLY A 64 -21.81 1.39 20.11
C GLY A 64 -21.06 0.09 20.38
N LEU A 65 -21.06 -0.35 21.64
CA LEU A 65 -20.27 -1.51 22.05
C LEU A 65 -20.66 -2.82 21.35
N GLY A 66 -21.96 -3.04 21.10
CA GLY A 66 -22.43 -4.22 20.37
C GLY A 66 -21.93 -4.24 18.93
N GLU A 67 -21.88 -3.07 18.28
CA GLU A 67 -21.37 -2.91 16.92
C GLU A 67 -19.85 -3.17 16.88
N ILE A 68 -19.10 -2.68 17.87
CA ILE A 68 -17.66 -2.97 18.01
C ILE A 68 -17.43 -4.47 18.19
N ALA A 69 -18.18 -5.13 19.07
CA ALA A 69 -18.07 -6.57 19.30
C ALA A 69 -18.30 -7.36 18.00
N ALA A 70 -19.37 -7.04 17.27
CA ALA A 70 -19.69 -7.66 15.98
C ALA A 70 -18.60 -7.41 14.93
N ALA A 71 -18.17 -6.16 14.76
CA ALA A 71 -17.17 -5.79 13.75
C ALA A 71 -15.78 -6.39 14.00
N THR A 72 -15.47 -6.72 15.26
CA THR A 72 -14.15 -7.26 15.66
C THR A 72 -14.16 -8.75 15.97
N GLY A 73 -15.33 -9.40 15.96
CA GLY A 73 -15.50 -10.79 16.40
C GLY A 73 -15.12 -11.02 17.87
N LEU A 74 -15.16 -9.98 18.70
CA LEU A 74 -14.89 -10.06 20.14
C LEU A 74 -16.18 -10.30 20.91
N ASP A 75 -16.08 -10.97 22.06
CA ASP A 75 -17.17 -10.97 23.02
C ASP A 75 -17.38 -9.55 23.60
N LYS A 76 -18.58 -9.31 24.14
CA LYS A 76 -18.97 -7.98 24.64
C LYS A 76 -18.07 -7.48 25.78
N SER A 77 -17.57 -8.37 26.64
CA SER A 77 -16.70 -8.03 27.77
C SER A 77 -15.29 -7.65 27.31
N ALA A 78 -14.74 -8.36 26.33
CA ALA A 78 -13.47 -8.03 25.69
C ALA A 78 -13.58 -6.69 24.93
N ALA A 79 -14.60 -6.51 24.10
CA ALA A 79 -14.85 -5.25 23.41
C ALA A 79 -14.96 -4.07 24.39
N GLN A 80 -15.64 -4.26 25.54
CA GLN A 80 -15.80 -3.23 26.57
C GLN A 80 -14.44 -2.82 27.14
N ARG A 81 -13.60 -3.80 27.51
CA ARG A 81 -12.28 -3.56 28.09
C ARG A 81 -11.37 -2.82 27.12
N PHE A 82 -11.25 -3.29 25.88
CA PHE A 82 -10.39 -2.64 24.88
C PHE A 82 -10.90 -1.26 24.48
N ALA A 83 -12.20 -1.08 24.24
CA ALA A 83 -12.76 0.23 23.92
C ALA A 83 -12.59 1.22 25.09
N ASN A 84 -12.74 0.77 26.34
CA ASN A 84 -12.49 1.60 27.51
C ASN A 84 -11.02 2.00 27.62
N THR A 85 -10.08 1.06 27.51
CA THR A 85 -8.64 1.38 27.53
C THR A 85 -8.27 2.37 26.43
N LEU A 86 -8.76 2.19 25.21
CA LEU A 86 -8.50 3.13 24.11
C LEU A 86 -9.12 4.51 24.33
N TYR A 87 -10.28 4.57 25.01
CA TYR A 87 -10.90 5.82 25.44
C TYR A 87 -10.06 6.55 26.50
N GLU A 88 -9.62 5.85 27.55
CA GLU A 88 -8.74 6.42 28.59
C GLU A 88 -7.40 6.91 28.01
N LEU A 89 -6.88 6.21 27.00
CA LEU A 89 -5.66 6.61 26.29
C LEU A 89 -5.89 7.74 25.28
N GLY A 90 -7.15 8.13 25.02
CA GLY A 90 -7.57 9.19 24.10
C GLY A 90 -7.54 8.83 22.61
N TYR A 91 -7.34 7.55 22.28
CA TYR A 91 -7.46 7.03 20.90
C TYR A 91 -8.91 6.84 20.46
N LEU A 92 -9.84 6.72 21.41
CA LEU A 92 -11.27 6.83 21.18
C LEU A 92 -11.85 7.98 22.01
N THR A 93 -12.89 8.62 21.48
CA THR A 93 -13.80 9.46 22.26
C THR A 93 -15.10 8.71 22.49
N LYS A 94 -15.87 9.16 23.48
CA LYS A 94 -17.17 8.58 23.80
C LYS A 94 -18.19 9.69 23.94
N ASP A 95 -19.24 9.62 23.12
CA ASP A 95 -20.34 10.56 23.20
C ASP A 95 -21.09 10.39 24.53
N PRO A 96 -21.35 11.47 25.29
CA PRO A 96 -21.91 11.38 26.63
C PRO A 96 -23.37 10.92 26.64
N VAL A 97 -24.13 11.17 25.56
CA VAL A 97 -25.56 10.89 25.47
C VAL A 97 -25.80 9.51 24.87
N THR A 98 -25.29 9.29 23.67
CA THR A 98 -25.47 8.05 22.89
C THR A 98 -24.56 6.94 23.36
N ARG A 99 -23.51 7.25 24.15
CA ARG A 99 -22.50 6.31 24.65
C ARG A 99 -21.73 5.60 23.53
N ARG A 100 -21.80 6.10 22.30
CA ARG A 100 -21.07 5.55 21.15
C ARG A 100 -19.64 6.05 21.15
N TYR A 101 -18.75 5.20 20.64
CA TYR A 101 -17.33 5.51 20.49
C TYR A 101 -17.04 6.09 19.11
N GLN A 102 -16.02 6.93 19.01
CA GLN A 102 -15.49 7.49 17.77
C GLN A 102 -13.96 7.53 17.82
N PRO A 103 -13.26 7.53 16.67
CA PRO A 103 -11.82 7.79 16.62
C PRO A 103 -11.45 9.13 17.28
N GLY A 104 -10.47 9.11 18.18
CA GLY A 104 -9.97 10.30 18.88
C GLY A 104 -8.79 10.95 18.17
N VAL A 105 -8.53 12.23 18.49
CA VAL A 105 -7.47 13.03 17.85
C VAL A 105 -6.06 12.46 18.04
N ARG A 106 -5.80 11.71 19.13
CA ARG A 106 -4.50 11.07 19.39
C ARG A 106 -4.09 10.01 18.36
N LEU A 107 -5.01 9.57 17.50
CA LEU A 107 -4.61 8.76 16.35
C LEU A 107 -3.65 9.49 15.41
N LEU A 108 -3.68 10.83 15.38
CA LEU A 108 -2.74 11.63 14.61
C LEU A 108 -1.30 11.49 15.13
N ASP A 109 -1.11 11.25 16.43
CA ASP A 109 0.21 11.03 17.04
C ASP A 109 0.90 9.79 16.46
N LEU A 110 0.12 8.79 16.01
CA LEU A 110 0.64 7.58 15.36
C LEU A 110 1.00 7.82 13.90
N ALA A 111 0.26 8.70 13.21
CA ALA A 111 0.50 9.02 11.81
C ALA A 111 1.65 10.02 11.63
N PHE A 112 1.83 10.94 12.57
CA PHE A 112 2.76 12.06 12.46
C PHE A 112 4.22 11.64 12.21
N PRO A 113 4.82 10.70 12.97
CA PRO A 113 6.20 10.28 12.72
C PRO A 113 6.40 9.65 11.33
N PHE A 114 5.41 8.88 10.86
CA PHE A 114 5.43 8.29 9.52
C PHE A 114 5.40 9.38 8.44
N LEU A 115 4.54 10.40 8.59
CA LEU A 115 4.42 11.49 7.62
C LEU A 115 5.66 12.41 7.63
N CYS A 116 6.23 12.72 8.79
CA CYS A 116 7.40 13.58 8.91
C CYS A 116 8.69 12.96 8.35
N HIS A 117 8.82 11.63 8.39
CA HIS A 117 10.00 10.94 7.87
C HIS A 117 9.80 10.39 6.45
N ASN A 118 8.71 10.74 5.80
CA ASN A 118 8.45 10.35 4.42
C ASN A 118 9.24 11.26 3.46
N ARG A 119 10.50 10.90 3.17
CA ARG A 119 11.36 11.61 2.21
C ARG A 119 10.72 11.75 0.82
N LEU A 120 9.93 10.76 0.40
CA LEU A 120 9.21 10.84 -0.87
C LEU A 120 8.20 11.99 -0.84
N ALA A 121 7.52 12.21 0.28
CA ALA A 121 6.59 13.33 0.42
C ALA A 121 7.28 14.69 0.29
N GLU A 122 8.39 14.88 0.97
CA GLU A 122 9.19 16.11 0.90
C GLU A 122 9.55 16.48 -0.55
N VAL A 123 9.97 15.48 -1.32
CA VAL A 123 10.41 15.64 -2.71
C VAL A 123 9.24 15.69 -3.71
N ALA A 124 8.14 15.01 -3.40
CA ALA A 124 6.98 14.91 -4.28
C ALA A 124 6.06 16.12 -4.20
N ILE A 125 5.78 16.63 -2.99
CA ILE A 125 4.77 17.68 -2.79
C ILE A 125 4.93 18.88 -3.75
N PRO A 126 6.11 19.50 -3.91
CA PRO A 126 6.27 20.64 -4.82
C PRO A 126 5.91 20.30 -6.27
N ARG A 127 6.34 19.12 -6.74
CA ARG A 127 6.09 18.63 -8.11
C ARG A 127 4.62 18.29 -8.34
N LEU A 128 3.98 17.65 -7.35
CA LEU A 128 2.56 17.32 -7.43
C LEU A 128 1.69 18.58 -7.44
N ILE A 129 2.06 19.63 -6.70
CA ILE A 129 1.39 20.94 -6.72
C ILE A 129 1.50 21.59 -8.10
N GLU A 130 2.70 21.62 -8.68
CA GLU A 130 2.91 22.20 -10.01
C GLU A 130 2.13 21.43 -11.09
N ALA A 131 2.20 20.10 -11.06
CA ALA A 131 1.46 19.25 -11.98
C ALA A 131 -0.06 19.44 -11.89
N GLY A 132 -0.60 19.53 -10.67
CA GLY A 132 -2.04 19.75 -10.46
C GLY A 132 -2.56 21.04 -11.10
N ARG A 133 -1.71 22.07 -11.19
CA ARG A 133 -2.05 23.36 -11.82
C ARG A 133 -2.15 23.30 -13.35
N VAL A 134 -1.46 22.36 -14.00
CA VAL A 134 -1.44 22.26 -15.48
C VAL A 134 -2.84 22.03 -16.05
N TYR A 135 -3.64 21.18 -15.40
CA TYR A 135 -4.98 20.81 -15.85
C TYR A 135 -6.08 21.05 -14.82
N ASP A 136 -5.78 21.73 -13.71
CA ASP A 136 -6.71 21.91 -12.59
C ASP A 136 -7.24 20.55 -12.10
N THR A 137 -6.32 19.65 -11.74
CA THR A 137 -6.63 18.26 -11.34
C THR A 137 -6.00 17.91 -10.00
N THR A 138 -6.66 17.02 -9.26
CA THR A 138 -6.06 16.37 -8.10
C THR A 138 -4.88 15.51 -8.53
N VAL A 139 -3.81 15.47 -7.74
CA VAL A 139 -2.68 14.55 -7.94
C VAL A 139 -2.44 13.79 -6.65
N ASN A 140 -2.39 12.46 -6.73
CA ASN A 140 -2.20 11.59 -5.58
C ASN A 140 -0.90 10.80 -5.71
N LEU A 141 -0.36 10.39 -4.58
CA LEU A 141 0.66 9.36 -4.46
C LEU A 141 0.05 8.19 -3.69
N CYS A 142 0.27 6.98 -4.19
CA CYS A 142 -0.15 5.76 -3.51
C CYS A 142 0.98 4.73 -3.44
N GLN A 143 0.87 3.85 -2.45
CA GLN A 143 1.81 2.75 -2.20
C GLN A 143 1.02 1.45 -2.07
N LEU A 144 1.64 0.33 -2.45
CA LEU A 144 1.04 -0.99 -2.31
C LEU A 144 1.28 -1.53 -0.90
N ASP A 145 0.23 -2.01 -0.24
CA ASP A 145 0.31 -2.69 1.05
C ASP A 145 -0.61 -3.93 1.02
N GLY A 146 0.00 -5.08 0.78
CA GLY A 146 -0.69 -6.34 0.54
C GLY A 146 -1.51 -6.31 -0.76
N LEU A 147 -2.83 -6.44 -0.62
CA LEU A 147 -3.78 -6.52 -1.74
C LEU A 147 -4.38 -5.17 -2.14
N GLU A 148 -3.98 -4.10 -1.44
CA GLU A 148 -4.57 -2.78 -1.56
C GLU A 148 -3.50 -1.72 -1.80
N ILE A 149 -3.90 -0.63 -2.43
CA ILE A 149 -3.14 0.62 -2.40
C ILE A 149 -3.58 1.47 -1.23
N VAL A 150 -2.67 2.28 -0.69
CA VAL A 150 -2.93 3.32 0.30
C VAL A 150 -2.53 4.66 -0.29
N TYR A 151 -3.44 5.64 -0.25
CA TYR A 151 -3.09 7.02 -0.63
C TYR A 151 -2.26 7.67 0.48
N THR A 152 -0.98 7.92 0.22
CA THR A 152 -0.05 8.50 1.19
C THR A 152 0.14 10.01 1.00
N LEU A 153 -0.15 10.54 -0.19
CA LEU A 153 -0.23 11.98 -0.45
C LEU A 153 -1.36 12.30 -1.41
N ARG A 154 -2.01 13.44 -1.20
CA ARG A 154 -3.10 13.92 -2.03
C ARG A 154 -3.03 15.44 -2.11
N ILE A 155 -2.82 15.95 -3.32
CA ILE A 155 -2.86 17.38 -3.63
C ILE A 155 -4.23 17.65 -4.27
N PRO A 156 -5.19 18.23 -3.53
CA PRO A 156 -6.50 18.55 -4.08
C PRO A 156 -6.44 19.74 -5.05
N ASN A 157 -7.45 19.81 -5.91
CA ASN A 157 -7.83 21.03 -6.61
C ASN A 157 -9.06 21.66 -5.94
N GLU A 158 -9.50 22.84 -6.41
CA GLU A 158 -10.64 23.56 -5.84
C GLU A 158 -11.95 22.76 -5.86
N LYS A 159 -12.09 21.84 -6.81
CA LYS A 159 -13.31 21.04 -7.02
C LYS A 159 -13.25 19.68 -6.34
N SER A 160 -12.20 19.40 -5.57
CA SER A 160 -12.02 18.13 -4.89
C SER A 160 -13.03 17.98 -3.76
N ALA A 161 -13.75 16.84 -3.75
CA ALA A 161 -14.54 16.45 -2.59
C ALA A 161 -13.63 16.28 -1.36
N PHE A 162 -14.13 16.56 -0.16
CA PHE A 162 -13.33 16.46 1.07
C PHE A 162 -12.66 15.09 1.23
N ILE A 163 -13.39 13.99 0.99
CA ILE A 163 -12.81 12.63 1.09
C ILE A 163 -11.66 12.38 0.10
N ALA A 164 -11.58 13.17 -0.99
CA ALA A 164 -10.49 13.10 -1.95
C ALA A 164 -9.23 13.85 -1.47
N THR A 165 -9.29 14.57 -0.35
CA THR A 165 -8.15 15.29 0.26
C THR A 165 -7.53 14.50 1.41
N VAL A 166 -8.28 13.56 2.00
CA VAL A 166 -7.87 12.77 3.17
C VAL A 166 -6.93 11.63 2.78
N LEU A 167 -5.82 11.49 3.52
CA LEU A 167 -4.81 10.45 3.39
C LEU A 167 -5.22 9.14 4.09
N GLY A 168 -4.53 8.04 3.78
CA GLY A 168 -4.72 6.75 4.45
C GLY A 168 -5.89 5.90 3.92
N ARG A 169 -6.71 6.45 3.01
CA ARG A 169 -7.77 5.69 2.33
C ARG A 169 -7.14 4.55 1.52
N ARG A 170 -7.74 3.37 1.66
CA ARG A 170 -7.30 2.13 0.99
C ARG A 170 -8.24 1.75 -0.14
N MET A 171 -7.70 1.19 -1.21
CA MET A 171 -8.47 0.74 -2.37
C MET A 171 -7.86 -0.56 -2.94
N PRO A 172 -8.65 -1.48 -3.52
CA PRO A 172 -8.11 -2.71 -4.07
C PRO A 172 -7.08 -2.46 -5.19
N ALA A 173 -5.95 -3.16 -5.13
CA ALA A 173 -4.88 -2.96 -6.10
C ALA A 173 -5.27 -3.47 -7.51
N TYR A 174 -6.08 -4.52 -7.58
CA TYR A 174 -6.43 -5.18 -8.84
C TYR A 174 -7.18 -4.29 -9.84
N CYS A 175 -7.95 -3.29 -9.37
CA CYS A 175 -8.79 -2.44 -10.23
C CYS A 175 -8.32 -0.98 -10.31
N THR A 176 -7.55 -0.50 -9.34
CA THR A 176 -7.06 0.89 -9.31
C THR A 176 -5.91 1.07 -10.28
N ALA A 177 -5.84 2.23 -10.94
CA ALA A 177 -4.73 2.51 -11.87
C ALA A 177 -3.37 2.45 -11.15
N GLY A 178 -3.27 3.04 -9.95
CA GLY A 178 -2.08 2.97 -9.11
C GLY A 178 -1.68 1.53 -8.75
N GLY A 179 -2.64 0.68 -8.38
CA GLY A 179 -2.38 -0.71 -8.06
C GLY A 179 -1.93 -1.51 -9.28
N VAL A 180 -2.62 -1.34 -10.41
CA VAL A 180 -2.27 -2.00 -11.68
C VAL A 180 -0.84 -1.66 -12.11
N VAL A 181 -0.43 -0.37 -12.07
CA VAL A 181 0.95 -0.03 -12.44
C VAL A 181 1.98 -0.52 -11.43
N MET A 182 1.67 -0.56 -10.12
CA MET A 182 2.60 -1.12 -9.15
C MET A 182 2.75 -2.64 -9.30
N LEU A 183 1.69 -3.36 -9.66
CA LEU A 183 1.76 -4.78 -9.97
C LEU A 183 2.48 -5.03 -11.30
N ALA A 184 2.30 -4.14 -12.29
CA ALA A 184 2.89 -4.28 -13.62
C ALA A 184 4.42 -4.39 -13.62
N PHE A 185 5.11 -3.90 -12.59
CA PHE A 185 6.57 -3.97 -12.50
C PHE A 185 7.08 -4.86 -11.37
N ARG A 186 6.23 -5.78 -10.88
CA ARG A 186 6.60 -6.87 -9.95
C ARG A 186 6.78 -8.21 -10.69
N PRO A 187 7.47 -9.20 -10.08
CA PRO A 187 7.58 -10.55 -10.63
C PRO A 187 6.21 -11.20 -10.84
N ASP A 188 6.06 -11.95 -11.93
CA ASP A 188 4.75 -12.51 -12.34
C ASP A 188 4.14 -13.42 -11.26
N GLU A 189 4.95 -14.24 -10.58
CA GLU A 189 4.48 -15.10 -9.47
C GLU A 189 3.83 -14.28 -8.34
N GLU A 190 4.41 -13.12 -8.03
CA GLU A 190 3.89 -12.24 -6.98
C GLU A 190 2.60 -11.55 -7.42
N VAL A 191 2.56 -11.09 -8.67
CA VAL A 191 1.36 -10.50 -9.27
C VAL A 191 0.21 -11.49 -9.26
N GLU A 192 0.44 -12.72 -9.72
CA GLU A 192 -0.57 -13.78 -9.72
C GLU A 192 -1.06 -14.08 -8.30
N ALA A 193 -0.16 -14.21 -7.33
CA ALA A 193 -0.53 -14.44 -5.94
C ALA A 193 -1.40 -13.31 -5.34
N ILE A 194 -1.07 -12.04 -5.66
CA ILE A 194 -1.86 -10.89 -5.22
C ILE A 194 -3.23 -10.87 -5.90
N VAL A 195 -3.28 -11.11 -7.21
CA VAL A 195 -4.55 -11.15 -7.96
C VAL A 195 -5.42 -12.28 -7.42
N ASP A 196 -4.87 -13.47 -7.18
CA ASP A 196 -5.60 -14.64 -6.68
C ASP A 196 -6.14 -14.45 -5.27
N ALA A 197 -5.36 -13.83 -4.39
CA ALA A 197 -5.78 -13.53 -3.03
C ALA A 197 -6.75 -12.33 -2.93
N SER A 198 -6.87 -11.50 -3.98
CA SER A 198 -7.74 -10.34 -3.98
C SER A 198 -9.23 -10.74 -3.99
N ASP A 199 -10.00 -10.13 -3.09
CA ASP A 199 -11.45 -10.12 -3.16
C ASP A 199 -11.91 -9.19 -4.29
N ARG A 200 -11.99 -9.74 -5.51
CA ARG A 200 -12.31 -9.01 -6.75
C ARG A 200 -13.80 -8.68 -6.89
N ARG A 201 -14.40 -8.11 -5.84
CA ARG A 201 -15.77 -7.57 -5.89
C ARG A 201 -15.84 -6.30 -6.72
N PRO A 202 -16.81 -6.17 -7.63
CA PRO A 202 -16.90 -4.99 -8.50
C PRO A 202 -17.12 -3.72 -7.67
N MET A 203 -16.26 -2.72 -7.88
CA MET A 203 -16.38 -1.38 -7.28
C MET A 203 -17.37 -0.51 -8.05
N THR A 204 -17.53 -0.79 -9.35
CA THR A 204 -18.52 -0.21 -10.25
C THR A 204 -18.97 -1.29 -11.24
N ARG A 205 -19.99 -1.00 -12.06
CA ARG A 205 -20.41 -1.87 -13.17
C ARG A 205 -19.33 -2.09 -14.25
N HIS A 206 -18.27 -1.29 -14.26
CA HIS A 206 -17.18 -1.36 -15.25
C HIS A 206 -15.93 -2.04 -14.69
N THR A 207 -15.89 -2.35 -13.39
CA THR A 207 -14.71 -2.96 -12.76
C THR A 207 -14.40 -4.31 -13.40
N ILE A 208 -13.16 -4.47 -13.88
CA ILE A 208 -12.65 -5.73 -14.38
C ILE A 208 -12.38 -6.66 -13.18
N VAL A 209 -13.16 -7.73 -13.05
CA VAL A 209 -13.07 -8.70 -11.93
C VAL A 209 -12.52 -10.06 -12.32
N GLU A 210 -12.59 -10.41 -13.60
CA GLU A 210 -12.10 -11.68 -14.12
C GLU A 210 -10.58 -11.74 -14.03
N ARG A 211 -10.06 -12.82 -13.41
CA ARG A 211 -8.62 -13.00 -13.14
C ARG A 211 -7.76 -12.72 -14.37
N ASP A 212 -8.06 -13.38 -15.47
CA ASP A 212 -7.25 -13.27 -16.69
C ASP A 212 -7.36 -11.88 -17.32
N ALA A 213 -8.49 -11.19 -17.18
CA ALA A 213 -8.65 -9.83 -17.67
C ALA A 213 -7.87 -8.82 -16.82
N VAL A 214 -7.81 -9.02 -15.50
CA VAL A 214 -6.94 -8.25 -14.61
C VAL A 214 -5.47 -8.44 -14.99
N LEU A 215 -5.02 -9.70 -15.15
CA LEU A 215 -3.64 -10.00 -15.53
C LEU A 215 -3.28 -9.41 -16.90
N LYS A 216 -4.19 -9.47 -17.88
CA LYS A 216 -4.01 -8.82 -19.19
C LYS A 216 -3.85 -7.30 -19.07
N ARG A 217 -4.64 -6.64 -18.22
CA ARG A 217 -4.50 -5.19 -17.97
C ARG A 217 -3.17 -4.85 -17.31
N ILE A 218 -2.73 -5.65 -16.34
CA ILE A 218 -1.43 -5.49 -15.68
C ILE A 218 -0.28 -5.64 -16.70
N ALA A 219 -0.33 -6.66 -17.55
CA ALA A 219 0.65 -6.85 -18.63
C ALA A 219 0.65 -5.66 -19.60
N LYS A 220 -0.54 -5.13 -19.93
CA LYS A 220 -0.64 -3.95 -20.80
C LYS A 220 -0.05 -2.69 -20.17
N ALA A 221 -0.23 -2.51 -18.87
CA ALA A 221 0.38 -1.41 -18.13
C ALA A 221 1.91 -1.52 -18.09
N ARG A 222 2.46 -2.75 -18.02
CA ARG A 222 3.91 -3.01 -18.13
C ARG A 222 4.46 -2.56 -19.48
N GLU A 223 3.78 -2.90 -20.58
CA GLU A 223 4.16 -2.47 -21.94
C GLU A 223 4.10 -0.96 -22.12
N ASN A 224 3.03 -0.32 -21.63
CA ASN A 224 2.79 1.10 -21.84
C ASN A 224 3.64 1.99 -20.92
N GLY A 225 4.02 1.50 -19.73
CA GLY A 225 4.65 2.31 -18.68
C GLY A 225 3.67 3.10 -17.82
N TYR A 226 2.36 2.92 -18.01
CA TYR A 226 1.27 3.58 -17.29
C TYR A 226 -0.04 2.79 -17.47
N ASP A 227 -1.04 3.09 -16.64
CA ASP A 227 -2.41 2.56 -16.77
C ASP A 227 -3.44 3.70 -16.86
N VAL A 228 -4.53 3.45 -17.60
CA VAL A 228 -5.73 4.29 -17.62
C VAL A 228 -6.92 3.43 -17.23
N GLY A 229 -7.46 3.67 -16.04
CA GLY A 229 -8.66 3.01 -15.54
C GLY A 229 -9.91 3.85 -15.75
N VAL A 230 -10.76 3.47 -16.70
CA VAL A 230 -12.05 4.13 -16.94
C VAL A 230 -13.13 3.51 -16.06
N SER A 231 -13.63 4.30 -15.10
CA SER A 231 -14.66 3.94 -14.12
C SER A 231 -14.37 2.63 -13.39
N GLN A 232 -13.11 2.28 -13.19
CA GLN A 232 -12.73 0.98 -12.62
C GLN A 232 -12.91 0.92 -11.11
N ALA A 233 -12.53 1.98 -10.40
CA ALA A 233 -12.57 2.05 -8.94
C ALA A 233 -13.66 2.98 -8.41
N GLN A 234 -14.03 4.02 -9.16
CA GLN A 234 -15.07 5.00 -8.81
C GLN A 234 -15.93 5.30 -10.05
N PRO A 235 -17.26 5.45 -9.91
CA PRO A 235 -18.12 5.83 -11.03
C PRO A 235 -17.74 7.20 -11.61
N ASN A 236 -17.78 7.32 -12.93
CA ASN A 236 -17.50 8.56 -13.66
C ASN A 236 -16.06 9.11 -13.51
N GLU A 237 -15.15 8.36 -12.90
CA GLU A 237 -13.73 8.70 -12.81
C GLU A 237 -12.95 8.02 -13.95
N ILE A 238 -12.01 8.74 -14.55
CA ILE A 238 -10.90 8.17 -15.32
C ILE A 238 -9.65 8.39 -14.49
N SER A 239 -8.93 7.33 -14.16
CA SER A 239 -7.74 7.42 -13.32
C SER A 239 -6.53 7.04 -14.13
N VAL A 240 -5.51 7.89 -14.16
CA VAL A 240 -4.26 7.63 -14.86
C VAL A 240 -3.15 7.49 -13.83
N ALA A 241 -2.34 6.44 -13.94
CA ALA A 241 -1.23 6.23 -13.02
C ALA A 241 0.08 5.87 -13.72
N ALA A 242 1.19 6.26 -13.10
CA ALA A 242 2.54 5.92 -13.54
C ALA A 242 3.41 5.48 -12.34
N PRO A 243 4.28 4.46 -12.53
CA PRO A 243 5.08 3.87 -11.46
C PRO A 243 6.27 4.75 -11.07
N ILE A 244 6.58 4.80 -9.77
CA ILE A 244 7.79 5.40 -9.21
C ILE A 244 8.75 4.27 -8.83
N PHE A 245 9.96 4.34 -9.35
CA PHE A 245 11.01 3.35 -9.12
C PHE A 245 12.07 3.85 -8.16
N ASP A 246 12.63 2.95 -7.38
CA ASP A 246 13.81 3.23 -6.55
C ASP A 246 15.12 3.16 -7.37
N ARG A 247 16.26 3.31 -6.69
CA ARG A 247 17.60 3.21 -7.33
C ARG A 247 17.91 1.80 -7.85
N ARG A 248 17.24 0.77 -7.33
CA ARG A 248 17.34 -0.64 -7.74
C ARG A 248 16.32 -1.02 -8.83
N LYS A 249 15.62 -0.03 -9.40
CA LYS A 249 14.56 -0.22 -10.41
C LYS A 249 13.36 -1.02 -9.90
N GLN A 250 13.15 -1.09 -8.59
CA GLN A 250 11.96 -1.69 -7.99
C GLN A 250 10.86 -0.64 -7.85
N VAL A 251 9.64 -1.00 -8.21
CA VAL A 251 8.47 -0.14 -8.05
C VAL A 251 8.00 -0.16 -6.60
N PHE A 252 7.83 1.02 -6.00
CA PHE A 252 7.42 1.14 -4.59
C PHE A 252 6.27 2.12 -4.36
N ALA A 253 5.95 2.94 -5.36
CA ALA A 253 4.86 3.90 -5.31
C ALA A 253 4.34 4.17 -6.72
N ALA A 254 3.22 4.88 -6.82
CA ALA A 254 2.69 5.39 -8.08
C ALA A 254 2.12 6.79 -7.91
N VAL A 255 2.33 7.63 -8.93
CA VAL A 255 1.57 8.88 -9.11
C VAL A 255 0.24 8.51 -9.75
N GLN A 256 -0.86 9.06 -9.24
CA GLN A 256 -2.19 8.84 -9.77
C GLN A 256 -2.97 10.16 -9.92
N ILE A 257 -3.46 10.44 -11.13
CA ILE A 257 -4.21 11.64 -11.49
C ILE A 257 -5.63 11.22 -11.89
N PRO A 258 -6.63 11.40 -11.00
CA PRO A 258 -8.03 11.20 -11.33
C PRO A 258 -8.60 12.43 -12.04
N ILE A 259 -9.42 12.17 -13.07
CA ILE A 259 -10.19 13.18 -13.81
C ILE A 259 -11.63 12.67 -13.97
N LEU A 260 -12.60 13.59 -14.05
CA LEU A 260 -14.02 13.23 -14.05
C LEU A 260 -14.68 13.39 -15.42
N MET A 261 -15.53 12.42 -15.76
CA MET A 261 -16.45 12.48 -16.88
C MET A 261 -17.66 13.39 -16.56
N PRO A 262 -18.30 14.01 -17.56
CA PRO A 262 -17.99 13.96 -18.99
C PRO A 262 -16.93 14.98 -19.44
N ARG A 263 -16.38 15.80 -18.51
CA ARG A 263 -15.37 16.84 -18.83
C ARG A 263 -14.13 16.25 -19.51
N TRP A 264 -13.77 15.02 -19.15
CA TRP A 264 -12.66 14.28 -19.72
C TRP A 264 -13.11 13.00 -20.42
N THR A 265 -12.38 12.62 -21.46
CA THR A 265 -12.54 11.35 -22.18
C THR A 265 -11.29 10.50 -22.02
N GLU A 266 -11.41 9.19 -22.25
CA GLU A 266 -10.27 8.27 -22.22
C GLU A 266 -9.17 8.70 -23.20
N ALA A 267 -9.54 9.07 -24.42
CA ALA A 267 -8.60 9.59 -25.41
C ALA A 267 -7.86 10.86 -24.92
N ALA A 268 -8.54 11.76 -24.21
CA ALA A 268 -7.90 12.93 -23.61
C ALA A 268 -6.98 12.54 -22.43
N ALA A 269 -7.35 11.52 -21.66
CA ALA A 269 -6.52 10.98 -20.58
C ALA A 269 -5.19 10.43 -21.12
N HIS A 270 -5.22 9.60 -22.16
CA HIS A 270 -4.02 9.11 -22.83
C HIS A 270 -3.17 10.23 -23.43
N ARG A 271 -3.79 11.23 -24.08
CA ARG A 271 -3.05 12.28 -24.78
C ARG A 271 -2.44 13.34 -23.85
N LYS A 272 -3.10 13.66 -22.74
CA LYS A 272 -2.74 14.81 -21.88
C LYS A 272 -2.28 14.39 -20.48
N ILE A 273 -3.01 13.48 -19.84
CA ILE A 273 -2.76 13.15 -18.43
C ILE A 273 -1.68 12.08 -18.29
N ALA A 274 -1.63 11.08 -19.16
CA ALA A 274 -0.59 10.05 -19.10
C ALA A 274 0.83 10.61 -19.26
N PRO A 275 1.14 11.50 -20.23
CA PRO A 275 2.45 12.12 -20.31
C PRO A 275 2.84 12.87 -19.03
N LEU A 276 1.89 13.63 -18.45
CA LEU A 276 2.11 14.35 -17.20
C LEU A 276 2.39 13.40 -16.03
N ALA A 277 1.60 12.33 -15.87
CA ALA A 277 1.82 11.34 -14.82
C ALA A 277 3.20 10.66 -14.95
N ILE A 278 3.59 10.30 -16.18
CA ILE A 278 4.89 9.68 -16.48
C ILE A 278 6.04 10.64 -16.17
N GLU A 279 5.92 11.91 -16.56
CA GLU A 279 6.94 12.93 -16.30
C GLU A 279 7.18 13.09 -14.80
N ILE A 280 6.12 13.24 -14.01
CA ILE A 280 6.21 13.36 -12.55
C ILE A 280 6.86 12.11 -11.97
N ALA A 281 6.36 10.93 -12.34
CA ALA A 281 6.85 9.66 -11.79
C ALA A 281 8.33 9.43 -12.12
N ARG A 282 8.78 9.80 -13.33
CA ARG A 282 10.20 9.77 -13.71
C ARG A 282 11.03 10.76 -12.91
N GLY A 283 10.53 11.98 -12.70
CA GLY A 283 11.22 13.00 -11.90
C GLY A 283 11.38 12.62 -10.43
N LEU A 284 10.48 11.77 -9.90
CA LEU A 284 10.56 11.23 -8.54
C LEU A 284 11.38 9.94 -8.44
N SER A 285 11.49 9.19 -9.53
CA SER A 285 12.20 7.90 -9.54
C SER A 285 13.69 8.07 -9.23
N GLY A 286 14.24 7.23 -8.36
CA GLY A 286 15.63 7.25 -7.93
C GLY A 286 16.01 8.36 -6.93
N GLN A 287 15.07 9.25 -6.58
CA GLN A 287 15.33 10.30 -5.57
C GLN A 287 15.30 9.75 -4.14
N VAL A 288 14.50 8.70 -3.89
CA VAL A 288 14.29 8.09 -2.57
C VAL A 288 14.29 6.56 -2.71
N SER A 289 14.75 5.84 -1.69
CA SER A 289 14.62 4.37 -1.61
C SER A 289 13.55 3.93 -0.60
N PRO A 290 12.93 2.74 -0.77
CA PRO A 290 11.90 2.22 0.15
C PRO A 290 12.39 2.14 1.60
N GLU A 291 13.66 1.78 1.80
CA GLU A 291 14.27 1.65 3.12
C GLU A 291 14.33 3.00 3.86
N GLU A 292 14.50 4.10 3.13
CA GLU A 292 14.48 5.46 3.68
C GLU A 292 13.09 5.91 4.15
N MET A 293 12.04 5.15 3.82
CA MET A 293 10.65 5.40 4.23
C MET A 293 10.12 4.38 5.23
N GLY A 294 10.98 3.47 5.70
CA GLY A 294 10.56 2.36 6.58
C GLY A 294 9.66 1.34 5.88
N ILE A 295 9.74 1.25 4.55
CA ILE A 295 9.02 0.27 3.72
C ILE A 295 10.02 -0.86 3.41
N GLU A 296 9.73 -2.07 3.86
CA GLU A 296 10.49 -3.24 3.44
C GLU A 296 10.24 -3.52 1.94
N PRO A 297 11.28 -3.95 1.19
CA PRO A 297 11.19 -4.19 -0.25
C PRO A 297 10.16 -5.27 -0.63
#